data_AF-J9BWK3-F1
#
_entry.id   AF-J9BWK3-F1
#
_cell.length_a   1.000
_cell.length_b   1.000
_cell.length_c   1.000
_cell.angle_alpha   90.00
_cell.angle_beta   90.00
_cell.angle_gamma   90.00
#
_symmetry.space_group_name_H-M   'P 1'
#
loop_
_entity.id
_entity.type
_entity.pdbx_description
1 polymer ?
#
loop_
_entity_poly.entity_id
_entity_poly.type
_entity_poly.pdbx_seq_one_letter_code
_entity_poly.pdbx_strand_id
1 'polypeptide(L)'
;MVLGYLDFSDQIAASRVMVAFTYCSLTMLYLSGMADDLVGIRYSAKFVIQILCGILMIGGGLWLSDFHGALFIGQIPAWIGYPFTVLLAVFIINAFNLIDGIDGLASGLSSMACLFFGIVFFLLGEYLFSMLASAT
;
A
#
# COMPACT_ATOMS: atom_id res chain seq x y z
N MET A 1 -4.18 -29.80 -5.16
CA MET A 1 -2.86 -29.38 -4.65
C MET A 1 -1.93 -28.88 -5.75
N VAL A 2 -1.83 -29.60 -6.90
CA VAL A 2 -1.00 -29.15 -8.04
C VAL A 2 -1.53 -27.86 -8.71
N LEU A 3 -2.86 -27.69 -8.81
CA LEU A 3 -3.48 -26.47 -9.36
C LEU A 3 -3.08 -25.19 -8.60
N GLY A 4 -3.10 -25.21 -7.26
CA GLY A 4 -2.72 -24.04 -6.46
C GLY A 4 -1.25 -23.63 -6.57
N TYR A 5 -0.35 -24.57 -6.91
CA TYR A 5 1.07 -24.23 -7.14
C TYR A 5 1.28 -23.53 -8.49
N LEU A 6 0.52 -23.93 -9.51
CA LEU A 6 0.53 -23.27 -10.82
C LEU A 6 -0.05 -21.86 -10.72
N ASP A 7 -1.23 -21.71 -10.11
CA ASP A 7 -1.86 -20.41 -9.86
C ASP A 7 -0.95 -19.46 -9.08
N PHE A 8 -0.25 -19.96 -8.05
CA PHE A 8 0.69 -19.16 -7.28
C PHE A 8 1.92 -18.72 -8.10
N SER A 9 2.49 -19.62 -8.89
CA SER A 9 3.64 -19.31 -9.74
C SER A 9 3.31 -18.29 -10.83
N ASP A 10 2.08 -18.36 -11.36
CA ASP A 10 1.54 -17.43 -12.36
C ASP A 10 1.24 -16.06 -11.73
N GLN A 11 0.65 -16.03 -10.52
CA GLN A 11 0.46 -14.78 -9.76
C GLN A 11 1.79 -14.07 -9.47
N ILE A 12 2.81 -14.82 -9.06
CA ILE A 12 4.15 -14.26 -8.89
C ILE A 12 4.61 -13.68 -10.22
N ALA A 13 4.56 -14.44 -11.32
CA ALA A 13 5.01 -14.00 -12.63
C ALA A 13 4.32 -12.72 -13.12
N ALA A 14 3.00 -12.62 -12.95
CA ALA A 14 2.21 -11.46 -13.35
C ALA A 14 2.50 -10.22 -12.48
N SER A 15 2.70 -10.42 -11.17
CA SER A 15 2.78 -9.33 -10.19
C SER A 15 4.20 -8.91 -9.82
N ARG A 16 5.26 -9.52 -10.38
CA ARG A 16 6.68 -9.25 -9.99
C ARG A 16 7.03 -7.78 -9.95
N VAL A 17 6.66 -7.06 -11.01
CA VAL A 17 6.97 -5.63 -11.14
C VAL A 17 6.24 -4.85 -10.06
N MET A 18 4.93 -5.04 -9.94
CA MET A 18 4.10 -4.39 -8.93
C MET A 18 4.64 -4.64 -7.51
N VAL A 19 4.96 -5.88 -7.17
CA VAL A 19 5.49 -6.25 -5.85
C VAL A 19 6.85 -5.61 -5.60
N ALA A 20 7.75 -5.57 -6.58
CA ALA A 20 9.05 -4.93 -6.45
C ALA A 20 8.94 -3.42 -6.18
N PHE A 21 8.09 -2.72 -6.92
CA PHE A 21 7.83 -1.29 -6.71
C PHE A 21 7.15 -1.02 -5.36
N THR A 22 6.22 -1.90 -4.95
CA THR A 22 5.53 -1.80 -3.66
C THR A 22 6.51 -2.00 -2.50
N TYR A 23 7.41 -2.98 -2.60
CA TYR A 23 8.43 -3.22 -1.58
C TYR A 23 9.45 -2.08 -1.49
N CYS A 24 9.83 -1.49 -2.63
CA CYS A 24 10.67 -0.29 -2.67
C CYS A 24 9.99 0.91 -2.01
N SER A 25 8.70 1.13 -2.29
CA SER A 25 7.90 2.18 -1.65
C SER A 25 7.78 1.98 -0.14
N LEU A 26 7.48 0.75 0.32
CA LEU A 26 7.38 0.37 1.73
C LEU A 26 8.69 0.61 2.49
N THR A 27 9.82 0.14 1.94
CA THR A 27 11.13 0.32 2.58
C THR A 27 11.52 1.80 2.66
N MET A 28 11.26 2.59 1.62
CA MET A 28 11.48 4.03 1.62
C MET A 28 10.63 4.75 2.67
N LEU A 29 9.36 4.37 2.80
CA LEU A 29 8.45 4.92 3.80
C LEU A 29 8.90 4.56 5.22
N TYR A 30 9.26 3.29 5.45
CA TYR A 30 9.76 2.78 6.73
C TYR A 30 11.03 3.53 7.17
N LEU A 31 12.01 3.68 6.27
CA LEU A 31 13.23 4.42 6.57
C LEU A 31 12.96 5.89 6.87
N SER A 32 12.01 6.51 6.14
CA SER A 32 11.60 7.89 6.42
C SER A 32 10.91 8.04 7.76
N GLY A 33 10.06 7.08 8.17
CA GLY A 33 9.41 7.08 9.47
C GLY A 33 10.43 6.93 10.59
N MET A 34 11.30 5.93 10.49
CA MET A 34 12.38 5.71 11.45
C MET A 34 13.32 6.93 11.57
N ALA A 35 13.70 7.54 10.44
CA ALA A 35 14.54 8.73 10.47
C ALA A 35 13.82 9.96 11.04
N ASP A 36 12.50 10.03 10.93
CA ASP A 36 11.71 11.06 11.58
C ASP A 36 11.72 10.93 13.10
N ASP A 37 11.52 9.72 13.62
CA ASP A 37 11.54 9.44 15.06
C ASP A 37 12.91 9.71 15.68
N LEU A 38 13.99 9.44 14.94
CA LEU A 38 15.37 9.58 15.43
C LEU A 38 15.94 11.00 15.30
N VAL A 39 15.65 11.70 14.20
CA VAL A 39 16.34 12.95 13.83
C VAL A 39 15.38 14.14 13.72
N GLY A 40 14.06 13.92 13.66
CA GLY A 40 13.07 14.98 13.52
C GLY A 40 13.16 15.66 12.14
N ILE A 41 12.72 14.96 11.10
CA ILE A 41 12.84 15.46 9.72
C ILE A 41 11.88 16.63 9.49
N ARG A 42 12.31 17.63 8.71
CA ARG A 42 11.43 18.72 8.27
C ARG A 42 10.19 18.18 7.53
N TYR A 43 9.03 18.74 7.83
CA TYR A 43 7.75 18.38 7.20
C TYR A 43 7.82 18.34 5.66
N SER A 44 8.48 19.31 5.03
CA SER A 44 8.63 19.37 3.57
C SER A 44 9.38 18.16 2.99
N ALA A 45 10.38 17.63 3.69
CA ALA A 45 11.11 16.45 3.21
C ALA A 45 10.30 15.17 3.36
N LYS A 46 9.51 15.02 4.43
CA LYS A 46 8.57 13.90 4.58
C LYS A 46 7.55 13.87 3.44
N PHE A 47 6.99 15.02 3.12
CA PHE A 47 5.99 15.15 2.06
C PHE A 47 6.56 14.75 0.68
N VAL A 48 7.79 15.16 0.37
CA VAL A 48 8.47 14.75 -0.87
C VAL A 48 8.67 13.24 -0.92
N ILE A 49 9.10 12.61 0.19
CA ILE A 49 9.29 11.16 0.25
C ILE A 49 7.95 10.43 0.04
N GLN A 50 6.88 10.87 0.69
CA GLN A 50 5.54 10.27 0.53
C GLN A 50 5.02 10.40 -0.91
N ILE A 51 5.29 11.52 -1.59
CA ILE A 51 4.97 11.68 -3.01
C ILE A 51 5.78 10.70 -3.86
N LEU A 52 7.08 10.55 -3.60
CA LEU A 52 7.93 9.60 -4.33
C LEU A 52 7.45 8.15 -4.13
N CYS A 53 7.06 7.78 -2.91
CA CYS A 53 6.41 6.49 -2.63
C CYS A 53 5.14 6.29 -3.47
N GLY A 54 4.27 7.32 -3.56
CA GLY A 54 3.08 7.28 -4.41
C GLY A 54 3.40 7.14 -5.90
N ILE A 55 4.44 7.82 -6.40
CA ILE A 55 4.90 7.68 -7.79
C ILE A 55 5.44 6.27 -8.05
N LEU A 56 6.20 5.70 -7.11
CA LEU A 56 6.68 4.32 -7.23
C LEU A 56 5.52 3.32 -7.28
N MET A 57 4.47 3.51 -6.48
CA MET A 57 3.27 2.67 -6.55
C MET A 57 2.61 2.73 -7.93
N ILE A 58 2.47 3.93 -8.50
CA ILE A 58 1.95 4.12 -9.86
C ILE A 58 2.85 3.44 -10.90
N GLY A 59 4.17 3.54 -10.74
CA GLY A 59 5.15 2.88 -11.62
C GLY A 59 5.06 1.34 -11.58
N GLY A 60 4.63 0.78 -10.45
CA GLY A 60 4.29 -0.63 -10.30
C GLY A 60 2.93 -1.04 -10.89
N GLY A 61 2.16 -0.09 -11.43
CA GLY A 61 0.80 -0.32 -11.91
C GLY A 61 -0.27 -0.26 -10.82
N LEU A 62 0.08 0.10 -9.59
CA LEU A 62 -0.85 0.18 -8.46
C LEU A 62 -1.39 1.61 -8.35
N TRP A 63 -2.56 1.84 -8.97
CA TRP A 63 -3.27 3.11 -8.93
C TRP A 63 -4.78 2.90 -9.01
N LEU A 64 -5.51 3.90 -8.54
CA LEU A 64 -6.97 3.85 -8.51
C LEU A 64 -7.56 4.06 -9.91
N SER A 65 -7.91 2.96 -10.57
CA SER A 65 -8.40 2.94 -11.96
C SER A 65 -9.91 2.83 -12.08
N ASP A 66 -10.59 2.30 -11.07
CA ASP A 66 -12.04 2.11 -11.07
C ASP A 66 -12.56 2.15 -9.62
N PHE A 67 -13.79 2.62 -9.44
CA PHE A 67 -14.50 2.58 -8.16
C PHE A 67 -15.41 1.34 -8.02
N HIS A 68 -15.46 0.48 -9.03
CA HIS A 68 -16.28 -0.72 -9.15
C HIS A 68 -17.77 -0.46 -8.83
N GLY A 69 -18.28 0.70 -9.25
CA GLY A 69 -19.66 1.12 -9.01
C GLY A 69 -19.89 1.81 -7.66
N ALA A 70 -18.85 1.96 -6.82
CA ALA A 70 -18.93 2.82 -5.65
C ALA A 70 -19.18 4.28 -6.07
N LEU A 71 -20.03 4.99 -5.30
CA LEU A 71 -20.41 6.38 -5.57
C LEU A 71 -21.07 6.62 -6.95
N PHE A 72 -21.61 5.59 -7.59
CA PHE A 72 -22.11 5.62 -8.99
C PHE A 72 -21.05 5.94 -10.04
N ILE A 73 -19.77 5.77 -9.69
CA ILE A 73 -18.63 6.01 -10.58
C ILE A 73 -18.03 4.65 -10.95
N GLY A 74 -17.76 4.45 -12.24
CA GLY A 74 -17.03 3.28 -12.74
C GLY A 74 -15.57 3.62 -12.95
N GLN A 75 -15.16 3.66 -14.22
CA GLN A 75 -13.78 3.91 -14.62
C GLN A 75 -13.34 5.35 -14.33
N ILE A 76 -12.19 5.47 -13.68
CA ILE A 76 -11.53 6.74 -13.42
C ILE A 76 -10.46 6.93 -14.49
N PRO A 77 -10.43 8.06 -15.19
CA PRO A 77 -9.41 8.27 -16.19
C PRO A 77 -8.04 8.51 -15.52
N ALA A 78 -6.98 7.99 -16.14
CA ALA A 78 -5.63 7.95 -15.54
C ALA A 78 -5.09 9.31 -15.08
N TRP A 79 -5.41 10.40 -15.80
CA TRP A 79 -5.01 11.76 -15.43
C TRP A 79 -5.61 12.25 -14.10
N ILE A 80 -6.73 11.66 -13.66
CA ILE A 80 -7.32 11.91 -12.33
C ILE A 80 -6.86 10.82 -11.35
N GLY A 81 -6.83 9.55 -11.79
CA GLY A 81 -6.47 8.42 -10.94
C GLY A 81 -5.05 8.50 -10.38
N TYR A 82 -4.08 8.94 -11.17
CA TYR A 82 -2.69 9.11 -10.73
C TYR A 82 -2.52 10.13 -9.59
N PRO A 83 -2.89 11.42 -9.77
CA PRO A 83 -2.76 12.39 -8.68
C PRO A 83 -3.62 12.02 -7.48
N PHE A 84 -4.79 11.42 -7.70
CA PHE A 84 -5.65 10.96 -6.61
C PHE A 84 -5.00 9.86 -5.78
N THR A 85 -4.33 8.89 -6.42
CA THR A 85 -3.60 7.81 -5.73
C THR A 85 -2.48 8.38 -4.86
N VAL A 86 -1.69 9.32 -5.40
CA VAL A 86 -0.61 9.97 -4.63
C VAL A 86 -1.16 10.73 -3.43
N LEU A 87 -2.19 11.55 -3.65
CA LEU A 87 -2.82 12.33 -2.58
C LEU A 87 -3.43 11.43 -1.50
N LEU A 88 -4.09 10.34 -1.90
CA LEU A 88 -4.67 9.37 -0.98
C LEU A 88 -3.59 8.67 -0.15
N ALA A 89 -2.49 8.26 -0.79
CA ALA A 89 -1.36 7.65 -0.09
C ALA A 89 -0.79 8.61 0.97
N VAL A 90 -0.45 9.84 0.56
CA VAL A 90 0.06 10.90 1.46
C VAL A 90 -0.92 11.16 2.61
N PHE A 91 -2.21 11.23 2.32
CA PHE A 91 -3.25 11.44 3.31
C PHE A 91 -3.32 10.31 4.34
N ILE A 92 -3.35 9.04 3.88
CA ILE A 92 -3.39 7.87 4.76
C ILE A 92 -2.13 7.81 5.63
N ILE A 93 -0.95 8.03 5.06
CA ILE A 93 0.32 7.99 5.80
C ILE A 93 0.34 9.05 6.90
N ASN A 94 -0.09 10.28 6.59
CA ASN A 94 -0.15 11.36 7.55
C ASN A 94 -1.20 11.08 8.64
N ALA A 95 -2.38 10.57 8.27
CA ALA A 95 -3.42 10.18 9.21
C ALA A 95 -2.95 9.10 10.19
N PHE A 96 -2.22 8.08 9.72
CA PHE A 96 -1.64 7.05 10.59
C PHE A 96 -0.60 7.63 11.56
N ASN A 97 0.28 8.50 11.09
CA ASN A 97 1.28 9.16 11.96
C ASN A 97 0.60 10.04 13.04
N LEU A 98 -0.48 10.76 12.68
CA LEU A 98 -1.30 11.51 13.63
C LEU A 98 -1.97 10.63 14.70
N ILE A 99 -2.39 9.41 14.33
CA ILE A 99 -2.99 8.44 15.26
C ILE A 99 -1.93 7.83 16.19
N ASP A 100 -0.75 7.51 15.66
CA ASP A 100 0.34 6.88 16.41
C ASP A 100 1.02 7.84 17.41
N GLY A 101 0.95 9.15 17.16
CA GLY A 101 1.53 10.17 18.03
C GLY A 101 0.91 10.30 19.44
N ILE A 102 -0.14 9.53 19.77
CA ILE A 102 -0.84 9.61 21.06
C ILE A 102 -0.79 8.29 21.87
N ASP A 103 -0.87 7.10 21.27
CA ASP A 103 -0.79 5.81 22.00
C ASP A 103 -0.78 4.61 21.04
N GLY A 104 -0.37 3.43 21.53
CA GLY A 104 -0.23 2.14 20.80
C GLY A 104 -1.48 1.59 20.06
N LEU A 105 -2.55 2.38 19.94
CA LEU A 105 -3.73 2.16 19.11
C LEU A 105 -3.38 1.97 17.63
N ALA A 106 -2.37 2.68 17.10
CA ALA A 106 -2.00 2.55 15.70
C ALA A 106 -1.57 1.11 15.35
N SER A 107 -0.82 0.45 16.25
CA SER A 107 -0.42 -0.95 16.08
C SER A 107 -1.59 -1.95 16.18
N GLY A 108 -2.61 -1.66 16.99
CA GLY A 108 -3.84 -2.44 17.06
C GLY A 108 -4.68 -2.31 15.78
N LEU A 109 -4.81 -1.09 15.26
CA LEU A 109 -5.52 -0.83 14.02
C LEU A 109 -4.82 -1.44 12.80
N SER A 110 -3.49 -1.33 12.73
CA SER A 110 -2.71 -1.92 11.64
C SER A 110 -2.78 -3.44 11.66
N SER A 111 -2.62 -4.08 12.82
CA SER A 111 -2.72 -5.54 12.94
C SER A 111 -4.12 -6.07 12.60
N MET A 112 -5.18 -5.39 13.02
CA MET A 112 -6.56 -5.73 12.60
C MET A 112 -6.74 -5.59 11.09
N ALA A 113 -6.21 -4.53 10.47
CA ALA A 113 -6.28 -4.32 9.03
C ALA A 113 -5.51 -5.41 8.26
N CYS A 114 -4.28 -5.73 8.67
CA CYS A 114 -3.46 -6.81 8.09
C CYS A 114 -4.20 -8.15 8.16
N LEU A 115 -4.81 -8.48 9.31
CA LEU A 115 -5.55 -9.72 9.49
C LEU A 115 -6.79 -9.77 8.59
N PHE A 116 -7.56 -8.68 8.54
CA PHE A 116 -8.74 -8.59 7.67
C PHE A 116 -8.37 -8.76 6.19
N PHE A 117 -7.40 -7.99 5.69
CA PHE A 117 -6.96 -8.09 4.30
C PHE A 117 -6.30 -9.44 3.99
N GLY A 118 -5.54 -10.01 4.92
CA GLY A 118 -4.94 -11.34 4.79
C GLY A 118 -5.98 -12.43 4.58
N ILE A 119 -7.07 -12.41 5.36
CA ILE A 119 -8.19 -13.35 5.20
C ILE A 119 -8.93 -13.10 3.89
N VAL A 120 -9.25 -11.85 3.55
CA VAL A 120 -9.98 -11.52 2.32
C VAL A 120 -9.20 -11.96 1.08
N PHE A 121 -7.89 -11.68 1.01
CA PHE A 121 -7.07 -12.12 -0.12
C PHE A 121 -6.94 -13.64 -0.19
N PHE A 122 -6.86 -14.33 0.95
CA PHE A 122 -6.87 -15.79 0.98
C PHE A 122 -8.17 -16.36 0.40
N LEU A 123 -9.32 -15.78 0.74
CA LEU A 123 -10.62 -16.20 0.23
C LEU A 123 -10.80 -15.90 -1.27
N LEU A 124 -10.17 -14.83 -1.77
CA LEU A 124 -10.16 -14.47 -3.19
C LEU A 124 -9.16 -15.29 -4.02
N GLY A 125 -8.36 -16.16 -3.40
CA GLY A 125 -7.31 -16.93 -4.08
C GLY A 125 -6.06 -16.12 -4.41
N GLU A 126 -5.96 -14.88 -3.94
CA GLU A 126 -4.85 -13.96 -4.15
C GLU A 126 -3.74 -14.21 -3.12
N TYR A 127 -3.10 -15.38 -3.23
CA TYR A 127 -2.17 -15.91 -2.23
C TYR A 127 -0.96 -15.00 -2.02
N LEU A 128 -0.45 -14.35 -3.08
CA LEU A 128 0.69 -13.44 -2.96
C LEU A 128 0.39 -12.24 -2.06
N PHE A 129 -0.77 -11.61 -2.21
CA PHE A 129 -1.18 -10.47 -1.38
C PHE A 129 -1.57 -10.90 0.04
N SER A 130 -2.15 -12.09 0.20
CA SER A 130 -2.41 -12.68 1.51
C SER A 130 -1.12 -12.88 2.30
N MET A 131 -0.07 -13.41 1.66
CA MET A 131 1.26 -13.56 2.28
C MET A 131 1.85 -12.21 2.68
N LEU A 132 1.78 -11.20 1.81
CA LEU A 132 2.25 -9.84 2.11
C LEU A 132 1.54 -9.23 3.33
N ALA A 133 0.22 -9.38 3.42
CA ALA A 133 -0.57 -8.89 4.55
C ALA A 133 -0.26 -9.64 5.86
N SER A 134 0.05 -10.94 5.79
CA SER A 134 0.42 -11.73 6.97
C SER A 134 1.85 -11.54 7.47
N ALA A 135 2.74 -11.03 6.59
CA ALA A 135 4.16 -10.83 6.89
C ALA A 135 4.47 -9.46 7.52
N THR A 136 3.51 -8.53 7.50
CA THR A 136 3.64 -7.16 8.02
C THR A 136 2.89 -7.02 9.32
#